data_AF-A0A962R2P9-F1
#
_entry.id   AF-A0A962R2P9-F1
#
_cell.length_a   1.000
_cell.length_b   1.000
_cell.length_c   1.000
_cell.angle_alpha   90.00
_cell.angle_beta   90.00
_cell.angle_gamma   90.00
#
_symmetry.space_group_name_H-M   'P 1'
#
loop_
_entity.id
_entity.type
_entity.pdbx_description
1 polymer ?
#
loop_
_entity_poly.entity_id
_entity_poly.type
_entity_poly.pdbx_seq_one_letter_code
_entity_poly.pdbx_strand_id
1 'polypeptide(L)'
;TRVVIAGQKRGLTRLDKRLLKRRNSVEPIIGHLKAEGKLGRCYLKGIQGDALNAILSACGQNLRRLLRWLYFAPKKWAETMLRRIIRLLTVADSDDGFEHHAALSY
;
A
#
# COMPACT_ATOMS: atom_id res chain seq x y z
N THR A 1 22.16 -20.22 19.51
CA THR A 1 21.53 -19.37 18.47
C THR A 1 21.61 -17.92 18.89
N ARG A 2 21.99 -16.99 18.01
CA ARG A 2 22.10 -15.56 18.36
C ARG A 2 20.70 -14.94 18.51
N VAL A 3 20.37 -14.42 19.69
CA VAL A 3 19.08 -13.80 20.01
C VAL A 3 19.18 -12.28 19.84
N VAL A 4 18.24 -11.68 19.10
CA VAL A 4 18.17 -10.23 18.84
C VAL A 4 16.88 -9.68 19.46
N ILE A 5 17.01 -8.67 20.32
CA ILE A 5 15.89 -8.12 21.11
C ILE A 5 15.31 -6.88 20.43
N ALA A 6 14.00 -6.64 20.60
CA ALA A 6 13.36 -5.41 20.14
C ALA A 6 14.06 -4.18 20.73
N GLY A 7 14.29 -3.13 19.93
CA GLY A 7 14.92 -1.89 20.41
C GLY A 7 16.45 -1.95 20.61
N GLN A 8 17.09 -3.11 20.39
CA GLN A 8 18.54 -3.20 20.37
C GLN A 8 19.11 -2.31 19.26
N LYS A 9 20.11 -1.47 19.59
CA LYS A 9 20.75 -0.54 18.62
C LYS A 9 22.18 -0.91 18.26
N ARG A 10 22.90 -1.60 19.16
CA ARG A 10 24.32 -1.95 19.04
C ARG A 10 24.51 -3.44 18.73
N GLY A 11 25.60 -3.77 18.03
CA GLY A 11 25.98 -5.15 17.72
C GLY A 11 25.08 -5.86 16.69
N LEU A 12 24.32 -5.11 15.88
CA LEU A 12 23.43 -5.66 14.85
C LEU A 12 24.08 -5.64 13.47
N THR A 13 24.04 -6.79 12.81
CA THR A 13 24.38 -6.93 11.39
C THR A 13 23.28 -6.29 10.52
N ARG A 14 23.57 -6.07 9.23
CA ARG A 14 22.57 -5.58 8.27
C ARG A 14 21.36 -6.52 8.16
N LEU A 15 21.60 -7.82 8.24
CA LEU A 15 20.56 -8.86 8.23
C LEU A 15 19.63 -8.72 9.44
N ASP A 16 20.20 -8.57 10.64
CA ASP A 16 19.37 -8.43 11.85
C ASP A 16 18.50 -7.17 11.80
N LYS A 17 19.07 -6.05 11.33
CA LYS A 17 18.32 -4.80 11.16
C LYS A 17 17.16 -4.98 10.18
N ARG A 18 17.37 -5.71 9.08
CA ARG A 18 16.32 -6.02 8.09
C ARG A 18 15.22 -6.91 8.67
N LEU A 19 15.60 -7.93 9.43
CA LEU A 19 14.66 -8.85 10.09
C LEU A 19 13.86 -8.13 11.19
N LEU A 20 14.51 -7.32 12.03
CA LEU A 20 13.84 -6.46 13.01
C LEU A 20 12.86 -5.50 12.35
N LYS A 21 13.26 -4.82 11.26
CA LYS A 21 12.37 -3.91 10.53
C LYS A 21 11.13 -4.65 9.99
N ARG A 22 11.31 -5.86 9.43
CA ARG A 22 10.20 -6.72 9.02
C ARG A 22 9.30 -7.08 10.19
N ARG A 23 9.85 -7.51 11.33
CA ARG A 23 9.04 -7.87 12.52
C ARG A 23 8.26 -6.68 13.06
N ASN A 24 8.91 -5.53 13.19
CA ASN A 24 8.28 -4.29 13.66
C ASN A 24 7.14 -3.85 12.71
N SER A 25 7.20 -4.16 11.42
CA SER A 25 6.10 -3.87 10.49
C SER A 25 4.90 -4.81 10.65
N VAL A 26 5.09 -5.99 11.27
CA VAL A 26 4.04 -6.98 11.52
C VAL A 26 3.32 -6.73 12.84
N GLU A 27 4.00 -6.18 13.86
CA GLU A 27 3.41 -5.89 15.18
C GLU A 27 2.14 -5.02 15.11
N PRO A 28 2.08 -3.91 14.33
CA PRO A 28 0.87 -3.13 14.16
C PRO A 28 -0.26 -3.93 13.50
N ILE A 29 0.05 -4.80 12.54
CA ILE A 29 -0.93 -5.64 11.86
C ILE A 29 -1.54 -6.64 12.84
N ILE A 30 -0.71 -7.25 13.70
CA ILE A 30 -1.19 -8.16 14.76
C ILE A 30 -2.04 -7.39 15.78
N GLY A 31 -1.61 -6.19 16.19
CA GLY A 31 -2.38 -5.35 17.11
C GLY A 31 -3.76 -5.01 16.54
N HIS A 32 -3.80 -4.58 15.29
CA HIS A 32 -5.04 -4.26 14.59
C HIS A 32 -5.92 -5.51 14.37
N LEU A 33 -5.31 -6.66 14.07
CA LEU A 33 -6.01 -7.94 13.99
C LEU A 33 -6.58 -8.40 15.33
N LYS A 34 -5.94 -8.09 16.47
CA LYS A 34 -6.47 -8.39 17.80
C LYS A 34 -7.59 -7.44 18.23
N ALA A 35 -7.47 -6.16 17.91
CA ALA A 35 -8.41 -5.12 18.33
C ALA A 35 -9.65 -5.02 17.42
N GLU A 36 -9.44 -5.00 16.10
CA GLU A 36 -10.50 -4.79 15.09
C GLU A 36 -10.73 -6.03 14.21
N GLY A 37 -9.72 -6.88 14.07
CA GLY A 37 -9.88 -8.21 13.50
C GLY A 37 -10.63 -9.10 14.48
N LYS A 38 -11.50 -9.96 13.98
CA LYS A 38 -12.41 -10.82 14.75
C LYS A 38 -11.68 -11.88 15.63
N LEU A 39 -10.40 -11.70 15.93
CA LEU A 39 -9.62 -12.51 16.88
C LEU A 39 -10.10 -12.36 18.32
N GLY A 40 -10.73 -11.24 18.70
CA GLY A 40 -11.33 -11.07 20.03
C GLY A 40 -12.59 -11.90 20.27
N ARG A 41 -13.17 -12.53 19.24
CA ARG A 41 -14.38 -13.36 19.32
C ARG A 41 -14.25 -14.58 18.41
N CYS A 42 -13.89 -15.73 18.96
CA CYS A 42 -13.89 -16.99 18.23
C CYS A 42 -15.27 -17.67 18.32
N TYR A 43 -15.92 -17.87 17.18
CA TYR A 43 -17.20 -18.59 17.09
C TYR A 43 -17.00 -20.10 16.83
N LEU A 44 -15.75 -20.52 16.64
CA LEU A 44 -15.37 -21.91 16.38
C LEU A 44 -14.99 -22.58 17.71
N LYS A 45 -15.29 -23.87 17.85
CA LYS A 45 -15.07 -24.59 19.11
C LYS A 45 -13.63 -25.05 19.28
N GLY A 46 -13.09 -24.84 20.48
CA GLY A 46 -11.81 -25.40 20.93
C GLY A 46 -10.57 -24.80 20.26
N ILE A 47 -9.41 -25.35 20.60
CA ILE A 47 -8.09 -24.84 20.20
C ILE A 47 -7.92 -24.84 18.68
N GLN A 48 -8.44 -25.86 17.99
CA GLN A 48 -8.42 -25.90 16.53
C GLN A 48 -9.26 -24.77 15.92
N GLY A 49 -10.41 -24.46 16.52
CA GLY A 49 -11.25 -23.35 16.13
C GLY A 49 -10.56 -22.00 16.27
N ASP A 50 -9.84 -21.79 17.38
CA ASP A 50 -9.05 -20.57 17.61
C ASP A 50 -7.94 -20.40 16.57
N ALA A 51 -7.23 -21.48 16.25
CA ALA A 51 -6.20 -21.48 15.20
C ALA A 51 -6.79 -21.12 13.82
N LEU A 52 -7.93 -21.71 13.47
CA LEU A 52 -8.64 -21.41 12.23
C LEU A 52 -9.13 -19.95 12.19
N ASN A 53 -9.69 -19.44 13.29
CA ASN A 53 -10.16 -18.07 13.37
C ASN A 53 -9.02 -17.06 13.18
N ALA A 54 -7.83 -17.35 13.71
CA ALA A 54 -6.63 -16.54 13.49
C ALA A 54 -6.21 -16.52 12.01
N ILE A 55 -6.15 -17.68 11.36
CA ILE A 55 -5.80 -17.80 9.94
C ILE A 55 -6.82 -17.06 9.06
N LEU A 56 -8.12 -17.31 9.27
CA LEU A 56 -9.19 -16.68 8.50
C LEU A 56 -9.22 -15.15 8.69
N SER A 57 -8.97 -14.67 9.91
CA SER A 57 -8.85 -13.23 10.18
C SER A 57 -7.70 -12.59 9.41
N ALA A 58 -6.53 -13.25 9.37
CA ALA A 58 -5.38 -12.79 8.59
C ALA A 58 -5.68 -12.79 7.07
N CYS A 59 -6.28 -13.86 6.56
CA CYS A 59 -6.73 -13.95 5.16
C CYS A 59 -7.71 -12.83 4.80
N GLY A 60 -8.71 -12.57 5.66
CA GLY A 60 -9.67 -11.48 5.46
C GLY A 60 -9.00 -10.11 5.39
N GLN A 61 -7.96 -9.86 6.20
CA GLN A 61 -7.23 -8.59 6.14
C GLN A 61 -6.43 -8.43 4.83
N ASN A 62 -5.82 -9.50 4.34
CA ASN A 62 -5.15 -9.50 3.03
C ASN A 62 -6.14 -9.24 1.90
N LEU A 63 -7.32 -9.89 1.94
CA LEU A 63 -8.36 -9.70 0.93
C LEU A 63 -8.89 -8.26 0.93
N ARG A 64 -9.16 -7.65 2.09
CA ARG A 64 -9.54 -6.22 2.17
C ARG A 64 -8.49 -5.31 1.54
N ARG A 65 -7.20 -5.59 1.73
CA ARG A 65 -6.11 -4.81 1.13
C ARG A 65 -6.09 -4.97 -0.39
N LEU A 66 -6.28 -6.20 -0.89
CA LEU A 66 -6.39 -6.47 -2.33
C LEU A 66 -7.58 -5.74 -2.96
N LEU A 67 -8.76 -5.83 -2.35
CA LEU A 67 -9.98 -5.17 -2.84
C LEU A 67 -9.83 -3.65 -2.88
N ARG A 68 -9.23 -3.04 -1.84
CA ARG A 68 -8.91 -1.60 -1.85
C ARG A 68 -7.96 -1.24 -3.00
N TRP A 69 -6.93 -2.04 -3.22
CA TRP A 69 -6.00 -1.79 -4.33
C TRP A 69 -6.71 -1.88 -5.68
N LEU A 70 -7.52 -2.93 -5.90
CA LEU A 70 -8.28 -3.11 -7.12
C LEU A 70 -9.28 -1.96 -7.38
N TYR A 71 -9.87 -1.40 -6.32
CA TYR A 71 -10.80 -0.28 -6.44
C TYR A 71 -10.10 1.07 -6.71
N PHE A 72 -9.00 1.36 -6.02
CA PHE A 72 -8.34 2.67 -6.10
C PHE A 72 -7.28 2.78 -7.19
N ALA A 73 -6.58 1.69 -7.54
CA ALA A 73 -5.50 1.73 -8.51
C ALA A 73 -5.97 2.20 -9.91
N PRO A 74 -7.10 1.71 -10.47
CA PRO A 74 -7.58 2.18 -11.76
C PRO A 74 -8.00 3.65 -11.72
N LYS A 75 -8.66 4.09 -10.64
CA LYS A 75 -9.08 5.49 -10.47
C LYS A 75 -7.88 6.44 -10.45
N LYS A 76 -6.87 6.13 -9.63
CA LYS A 76 -5.64 6.93 -9.57
C LYS A 76 -4.89 6.95 -10.89
N TRP A 77 -4.82 5.82 -11.58
CA TRP A 77 -4.19 5.73 -12.89
C TRP A 77 -4.93 6.61 -13.91
N ALA A 78 -6.25 6.51 -13.99
CA ALA A 78 -7.07 7.30 -14.90
C ALA A 78 -6.94 8.81 -14.65
N GLU A 79 -6.99 9.25 -13.38
CA GLU A 79 -6.77 10.66 -13.02
C GLU A 79 -5.38 11.17 -13.42
N THR A 80 -4.35 10.31 -13.31
CA THR A 80 -2.98 10.67 -13.67
C THR A 80 -2.83 10.77 -15.19
N MET A 81 -3.47 9.85 -15.93
CA MET A 81 -3.49 9.87 -17.39
C MET A 81 -4.26 11.07 -17.93
N LEU A 82 -5.43 11.36 -17.38
CA LEU A 82 -6.23 12.51 -17.79
C LEU A 82 -5.47 13.83 -17.60
N ARG A 83 -4.80 13.99 -16.44
CA ARG A 83 -3.94 15.16 -16.18
C ARG A 83 -2.79 15.28 -17.18
N ARG A 84 -2.19 14.16 -17.60
CA ARG A 84 -1.15 14.15 -18.63
C ARG A 84 -1.70 14.56 -20.00
N ILE A 85 -2.84 13.99 -20.41
CA ILE A 85 -3.48 14.31 -21.69
C ILE A 85 -3.84 15.79 -21.76
N ILE A 86 -4.52 16.33 -20.74
CA ILE A 86 -4.88 17.75 -20.68
C ILE A 86 -3.64 18.62 -20.84
N ARG A 87 -2.57 18.34 -20.08
CA ARG A 87 -1.31 19.10 -20.17
C ARG A 87 -0.71 19.09 -21.57
N LEU A 88 -0.71 17.94 -22.25
CA LEU A 88 -0.20 17.84 -23.61
C LEU A 88 -1.04 18.66 -24.59
N LEU A 89 -2.37 18.62 -24.44
CA LEU A 89 -3.28 19.41 -25.27
C LEU A 89 -3.13 20.93 -25.01
N THR A 90 -2.90 21.35 -23.77
CA THR A 90 -2.72 22.77 -23.45
C THR A 90 -1.41 23.34 -24.03
N VAL A 91 -0.36 22.53 -24.10
CA VAL A 91 0.93 22.93 -24.69
C VAL A 91 0.82 23.00 -26.21
N ALA A 92 0.13 22.05 -26.84
CA ALA A 92 -0.06 22.06 -28.30
C ALA A 92 -0.82 23.30 -28.79
N ASP A 93 -1.88 23.71 -28.08
CA ASP A 93 -2.64 24.94 -28.41
C ASP A 93 -1.82 26.24 -28.28
N SER A 94 -0.67 26.21 -27.59
CA SER A 94 0.16 27.40 -27.38
C SER A 94 1.13 27.68 -28.54
N ASP A 95 1.50 26.67 -29.31
CA ASP A 95 2.48 26.80 -30.40
C ASP A 95 1.83 27.15 -31.75
N ASP A 96 0.56 26.79 -31.97
CA ASP A 96 -0.16 27.03 -33.24
C ASP A 96 -0.57 28.51 -33.44
N GLY A 97 -0.60 29.31 -32.38
CA GLY A 97 -0.99 30.73 -32.42
C GLY A 97 0.10 31.69 -32.92
N PHE A 98 1.37 31.28 -32.94
CA PHE A 98 2.49 32.17 -33.28
C PHE A 98 2.81 32.19 -34.79
N GLU A 99 2.59 31.08 -35.50
CA GLU A 99 2.89 30.98 -36.93
C GLU A 99 1.85 31.69 -37.81
N HIS A 100 0.57 31.69 -37.42
CA HIS A 100 -0.49 32.31 -38.21
C HIS A 100 -0.41 33.85 -38.28
N HIS A 101 0.14 34.51 -37.26
CA HIS A 101 0.31 35.98 -37.29
C HIS A 101 1.54 36.44 -38.07
N ALA A 102 2.58 35.61 -38.17
CA ALA A 102 3.79 35.90 -38.95
C ALA A 102 3.58 35.73 -40.47
N ALA A 103 2.64 34.88 -40.89
CA ALA A 103 2.34 34.66 -42.31
C ALA A 103 1.48 35.75 -42.96
N LEU A 104 0.79 36.58 -42.18
CA LEU A 104 -0.07 37.69 -42.66
C LEU A 104 0.62 39.06 -42.60
N SER A 105 1.90 39.11 -42.20
CA SER A 105 2.70 40.34 -42.13
C SER A 105 3.73 40.50 -43.26
N TYR A 106 3.67 39.65 -44.30
CA TYR A 106 4.46 39.75 -45.54
C TYR A 106 3.60 40.07 -46.76
#